data_AF-A0A382UUI3-F1
#
_entry.id   AF-A0A382UUI3-F1
#
_cell.length_a   1.000
_cell.length_b   1.000
_cell.length_c   1.000
_cell.angle_alpha   90.00
_cell.angle_beta   90.00
_cell.angle_gamma   90.00
#
_symmetry.space_group_name_H-M   'P 1'
#
loop_
_entity.id
_entity.type
_entity.pdbx_description
1 polymer ?
#
loop_
_entity_poly.entity_id
_entity_poly.type
_entity_poly.pdbx_seq_one_letter_code
_entity_poly.pdbx_strand_id
1 'polypeptide(L)'
;MIIVNNPGTWSYVYAPLRHAQWHGCTLTDLVFPFFLFSIGISMRFSFDKYDICKYGPLFNKIIFRTITIFIIGLLLNAFPFIRQDWDWSSFRILGVLQRIALAYFLASFIVLRSDVKSLVKISFILLIGYWILLMAYGWFSGQDPYA
;
A
#
# COMPACT_ATOMS: atom_id res chain seq x y z
N MET A 1 -4.14 14.51 -3.69
CA MET A 1 -2.94 14.27 -2.85
C MET A 1 -1.88 15.35 -2.96
N ILE A 2 -1.68 16.01 -4.11
CA ILE A 2 -0.62 17.04 -4.24
C ILE A 2 -0.77 18.18 -3.21
N ILE A 3 -1.97 18.76 -3.08
CA ILE A 3 -2.24 19.85 -2.12
C ILE A 3 -2.13 19.39 -0.66
N VAL A 4 -2.37 18.10 -0.40
CA VAL A 4 -2.28 17.50 0.95
C VAL A 4 -0.81 17.30 1.34
N ASN A 5 0.00 16.77 0.42
CA ASN A 5 1.41 16.47 0.66
C ASN A 5 2.33 17.69 0.50
N ASN A 6 1.89 18.68 -0.27
CA ASN A 6 2.65 19.90 -0.53
C ASN A 6 1.71 21.13 -0.58
N PRO A 7 1.16 21.56 0.57
CA PRO A 7 0.22 22.68 0.63
C PRO A 7 0.86 24.06 0.39
N GLY A 8 2.18 24.12 0.16
CA GLY A 8 2.97 25.36 0.10
C GLY A 8 3.23 25.94 1.49
N THR A 9 2.22 26.03 2.36
CA THR A 9 2.36 26.47 3.75
C THR A 9 1.54 25.60 4.70
N TRP A 10 2.22 24.96 5.65
CA TRP A 10 1.59 24.08 6.65
C TRP A 10 0.66 24.82 7.64
N SER A 11 0.81 26.15 7.77
CA SER A 11 -0.03 27.01 8.62
C SER A 11 -1.46 27.21 8.09
N TYR A 12 -1.67 27.08 6.77
CA TYR A 12 -2.95 27.39 6.11
C TYR A 12 -3.55 26.19 5.36
N VAL A 13 -3.33 24.97 5.88
CA VAL A 13 -3.98 23.78 5.30
C VAL A 13 -5.45 23.75 5.71
N TYR A 14 -6.35 23.63 4.73
CA TYR A 14 -7.79 23.42 4.96
C TYR A 14 -8.02 22.23 5.89
N ALA A 15 -8.88 22.40 6.90
CA ALA A 15 -9.11 21.37 7.92
C ALA A 15 -9.44 19.96 7.36
N PRO A 16 -10.25 19.80 6.29
CA PRO A 16 -10.52 18.48 5.70
C PRO A 16 -9.31 17.83 5.01
N LEU A 17 -8.28 18.61 4.68
CA LEU A 17 -7.07 18.17 3.99
C LEU A 17 -5.90 17.89 4.94
N ARG A 18 -6.11 17.98 6.25
CA ARG A 18 -5.08 17.63 7.25
C ARG A 18 -5.19 16.16 7.63
N HIS A 19 -4.03 15.51 7.73
CA HIS A 19 -3.92 14.19 8.36
C HIS A 19 -4.18 14.27 9.86
N ALA A 20 -4.74 13.21 10.44
CA ALA A 20 -4.70 13.03 11.89
C ALA A 20 -3.24 12.97 12.35
N GLN A 21 -2.92 13.50 13.54
CA GLN A 21 -1.55 13.47 14.05
C GLN A 21 -1.09 12.04 14.35
N TRP A 22 -1.98 11.24 14.93
CA TRP A 22 -1.72 9.84 15.24
C TRP A 22 -3.02 9.09 15.48
N HIS A 23 -3.80 9.55 16.47
CA HIS A 23 -5.13 9.06 16.74
C HIS A 23 -6.18 9.88 16.00
N GLY A 24 -7.13 9.18 15.39
CA GLY A 24 -8.21 9.78 14.60
C GLY A 24 -8.24 9.21 13.20
N CYS A 25 -9.20 9.69 12.42
CA CYS A 25 -9.33 9.35 11.01
C CYS A 25 -9.90 10.57 10.31
N THR A 26 -9.11 11.22 9.46
CA THR A 26 -9.57 12.29 8.59
C THR A 26 -9.83 11.79 7.17
N LEU A 27 -10.52 12.59 6.36
CA LEU A 27 -10.84 12.24 4.98
C LEU A 27 -9.58 11.90 4.15
N THR A 28 -8.46 12.60 4.41
CA THR A 28 -7.20 12.36 3.70
C THR A 28 -6.57 11.02 4.03
N ASP A 29 -6.81 10.49 5.23
CA ASP A 29 -6.26 9.20 5.67
C ASP A 29 -6.92 8.03 4.92
N LEU A 30 -8.19 8.19 4.53
CA LEU A 30 -8.99 7.17 3.85
C LEU A 30 -8.66 6.99 2.36
N VAL A 31 -7.97 7.95 1.75
CA VAL A 31 -7.69 7.90 0.30
C VAL A 31 -6.82 6.71 -0.07
N PHE A 32 -5.79 6.39 0.72
CA PHE A 32 -4.94 5.24 0.45
C PHE A 32 -5.68 3.89 0.61
N PRO A 33 -6.43 3.64 1.70
CA PRO A 33 -7.34 2.50 1.80
C PRO A 33 -8.32 2.36 0.64
N PHE A 34 -8.97 3.45 0.21
CA PHE A 34 -9.90 3.41 -0.93
C PHE A 34 -9.21 3.09 -2.25
N PHE A 35 -7.96 3.52 -2.43
CA PHE A 35 -7.17 3.15 -3.60
C PHE A 35 -6.89 1.64 -3.63
N LEU A 36 -6.48 1.06 -2.50
CA LEU A 36 -6.26 -0.39 -2.38
C LEU A 36 -7.56 -1.19 -2.60
N PHE A 37 -8.67 -0.70 -2.06
CA PHE A 37 -9.99 -1.31 -2.29
C PHE A 37 -10.39 -1.29 -3.77
N SER A 38 -10.19 -0.16 -4.44
CA SER A 38 -10.46 -0.01 -5.87
C SER A 38 -9.60 -0.92 -6.73
N ILE A 39 -8.33 -1.13 -6.35
CA ILE A 39 -7.44 -2.11 -6.97
C ILE A 39 -8.00 -3.54 -6.81
N GLY A 40 -8.49 -3.89 -5.62
CA GLY A 40 -9.11 -5.19 -5.35
C GLY A 40 -10.33 -5.45 -6.22
N ILE A 41 -11.23 -4.46 -6.38
CA ILE A 41 -12.38 -4.56 -7.29
C ILE A 41 -11.91 -4.74 -8.74
N SER A 42 -10.96 -3.91 -9.18
CA SER A 42 -10.42 -3.96 -10.55
C SER A 42 -9.74 -5.29 -10.85
N MET A 43 -9.13 -5.93 -9.84
CA MET A 43 -8.50 -7.24 -9.96
C MET A 43 -9.53 -8.31 -10.32
N ARG A 44 -10.70 -8.34 -9.66
CA ARG A 44 -11.75 -9.32 -9.94
C ARG A 44 -12.19 -9.27 -11.40
N PHE A 45 -12.47 -8.08 -11.92
CA PHE A 45 -12.86 -7.89 -13.32
C PHE A 45 -11.73 -8.21 -14.30
N SER A 46 -10.47 -7.92 -13.94
CA SER A 46 -9.33 -8.24 -14.80
C SER A 46 -9.02 -9.74 -14.85
N PHE A 47 -9.38 -10.51 -13.82
CA PHE A 47 -9.09 -11.94 -13.72
C PHE A 47 -10.19 -12.79 -14.34
N ASP A 48 -11.43 -12.29 -14.37
CA ASP A 48 -12.60 -12.96 -14.97
C ASP A 48 -12.39 -13.36 -16.45
N LYS A 49 -11.51 -12.63 -17.16
CA LYS A 49 -11.17 -12.88 -18.58
C LYS A 49 -10.18 -14.04 -18.79
N TYR A 50 -9.61 -14.57 -17.72
CA TYR A 50 -8.63 -15.65 -17.78
C TYR A 50 -9.22 -16.87 -17.12
N ASP A 51 -9.16 -18.02 -17.78
CA ASP A 51 -9.40 -19.29 -17.11
C ASP A 51 -8.47 -19.37 -15.89
N ILE A 52 -9.02 -19.79 -14.75
CA ILE A 52 -8.34 -19.90 -13.45
C ILE A 52 -7.35 -21.09 -13.48
N CYS A 53 -6.58 -21.22 -14.55
CA CYS A 53 -5.51 -22.16 -14.71
C CYS A 53 -4.31 -21.66 -13.89
N LYS A 54 -3.89 -22.49 -12.92
CA LYS A 54 -2.86 -22.21 -11.90
C LYS A 54 -1.49 -21.75 -12.44
N TYR A 55 -1.21 -21.95 -13.74
CA TYR A 55 0.09 -21.68 -14.38
C TYR A 55 -0.07 -21.08 -15.79
N GLY A 56 -0.96 -20.09 -15.94
CA GLY A 56 -1.30 -19.50 -17.24
C GLY A 56 -0.73 -18.09 -17.50
N PRO A 57 -1.17 -17.45 -18.61
CA PRO A 57 -0.83 -16.07 -18.99
C PRO A 57 -1.09 -15.04 -17.88
N LEU A 58 -2.02 -15.37 -16.97
CA LEU A 58 -2.37 -14.54 -15.82
C LEU A 58 -1.21 -14.38 -14.82
N PHE A 59 -0.43 -15.42 -14.58
CA PHE A 59 0.73 -15.36 -13.67
C PHE A 59 1.78 -14.38 -14.20
N ASN A 60 2.13 -14.51 -15.47
CA ASN A 60 3.07 -13.60 -16.13
C ASN A 60 2.54 -12.16 -16.08
N LYS A 61 1.24 -11.96 -16.34
CA LYS A 61 0.61 -10.62 -16.25
C LYS A 61 0.73 -10.01 -14.85
N ILE A 62 0.53 -10.79 -13.78
CA ILE A 62 0.67 -10.32 -12.39
C ILE A 62 2.12 -9.91 -12.12
N ILE A 63 3.08 -10.76 -12.49
CA ILE A 63 4.52 -10.50 -12.31
C ILE A 63 4.94 -9.23 -13.06
N PHE A 64 4.66 -9.14 -14.36
CA PHE A 64 5.03 -7.98 -15.17
C PHE A 64 4.38 -6.71 -14.63
N ARG A 65 3.09 -6.74 -14.29
CA ARG A 65 2.41 -5.57 -13.71
C ARG A 65 3.03 -5.14 -12.38
N THR A 66 3.38 -6.10 -11.52
CA THR A 66 4.03 -5.83 -10.23
C THR A 66 5.38 -5.15 -10.44
N ILE A 67 6.21 -5.71 -11.33
CA ILE A 67 7.53 -5.15 -11.66
C ILE A 67 7.39 -3.76 -12.29
N THR A 68 6.46 -3.56 -13.22
CA THR A 68 6.21 -2.27 -13.85
C THR A 68 5.82 -1.21 -12.82
N ILE A 69 4.86 -1.49 -11.92
CA ILE A 69 4.46 -0.53 -10.87
C ILE A 69 5.63 -0.24 -9.94
N PHE A 70 6.41 -1.26 -9.57
CA PHE A 70 7.55 -1.11 -8.69
C PHE A 70 8.67 -0.25 -9.31
N ILE A 71 9.04 -0.53 -10.56
CA ILE A 71 10.06 0.24 -11.29
C ILE A 71 9.60 1.68 -11.52
N ILE A 72 8.35 1.89 -11.96
CA ILE A 72 7.80 3.24 -12.11
C ILE A 72 7.83 3.97 -10.77
N GLY A 73 7.48 3.31 -9.66
CA GLY A 73 7.58 3.87 -8.32
C GLY A 73 9.00 4.27 -7.94
N LEU A 74 10.01 3.46 -8.28
CA LEU A 74 11.41 3.80 -8.03
C LEU A 74 11.87 4.98 -8.88
N LEU A 75 11.52 5.01 -10.17
CA LEU A 75 11.86 6.11 -11.07
C LEU A 75 11.22 7.43 -10.63
N LEU A 76 9.97 7.39 -10.16
CA LEU A 76 9.29 8.56 -9.61
C LEU A 76 9.90 9.03 -8.28
N ASN A 77 10.42 8.12 -7.46
CA ASN A 77 11.13 8.51 -6.23
C ASN A 77 12.53 9.06 -6.52
N ALA A 78 13.18 8.55 -7.57
CA ALA A 78 14.46 9.02 -8.06
C ALA A 78 14.39 10.44 -8.66
N PHE A 79 13.22 10.85 -9.16
CA PHE A 79 13.01 12.11 -9.86
C PHE A 79 12.30 13.16 -8.98
N PRO A 80 12.78 14.41 -8.85
CA PRO A 80 14.03 15.01 -9.35
C PRO A 80 15.17 14.93 -8.31
N PHE A 81 14.95 14.28 -7.16
CA PHE A 81 15.83 14.34 -5.98
C PHE A 81 17.28 13.90 -6.23
N ILE A 82 17.52 13.02 -7.19
CA ILE A 82 18.88 12.58 -7.57
C ILE A 82 19.62 13.63 -8.43
N ARG A 83 18.93 14.65 -8.97
CA ARG A 83 19.51 15.60 -9.94
C ARG A 83 20.19 16.82 -9.34
N GLN A 84 19.97 17.16 -8.08
CA GLN A 84 20.58 18.38 -7.54
C GLN A 84 22.04 18.13 -7.12
N ASP A 85 22.34 17.02 -6.42
CA ASP A 85 23.70 16.73 -5.90
C ASP A 85 24.07 15.23 -5.83
N TRP A 86 23.32 14.33 -6.49
CA TRP A 86 23.51 12.86 -6.35
C TRP A 86 23.46 12.36 -4.90
N ASP A 87 22.69 13.02 -4.03
CA ASP A 87 22.53 12.60 -2.65
C ASP A 87 21.53 11.44 -2.53
N TRP A 88 22.05 10.24 -2.27
CA TRP A 88 21.27 9.02 -2.09
C TRP A 88 20.72 8.88 -0.66
N SER A 89 21.09 9.76 0.27
CA SER A 89 20.66 9.67 1.68
C SER A 89 19.14 9.80 1.84
N SER A 90 18.50 10.57 0.97
CA SER A 90 17.05 10.81 0.97
C SER A 90 16.26 9.78 0.18
N PHE A 91 16.92 8.83 -0.51
CA PHE A 91 16.27 7.90 -1.42
C PHE A 91 15.43 6.86 -0.66
N ARG A 92 14.10 6.94 -0.80
CA ARG A 92 13.17 6.03 -0.15
C ARG A 92 12.84 4.83 -1.05
N ILE A 93 13.35 3.65 -0.70
CA ILE A 93 13.08 2.42 -1.48
C ILE A 93 11.58 2.05 -1.43
N LEU A 94 10.94 2.12 -0.25
CA LEU A 94 9.54 1.74 -0.04
C LEU A 94 8.58 2.94 -0.07
N GLY A 95 8.36 3.49 -1.27
CA GLY A 95 7.32 4.48 -1.53
C GLY A 95 5.90 3.87 -1.62
N VAL A 96 4.93 4.72 -1.91
CA VAL A 96 3.51 4.35 -1.98
C VAL A 96 3.25 3.34 -3.11
N LEU A 97 3.80 3.58 -4.30
CA LEU A 97 3.65 2.67 -5.46
C LEU A 97 4.27 1.29 -5.20
N GLN A 98 5.43 1.23 -4.53
CA GLN A 98 6.10 -0.02 -4.19
C GLN A 98 5.26 -0.85 -3.21
N ARG A 99 4.68 -0.20 -2.19
CA ARG A 99 3.75 -0.85 -1.25
C ARG A 99 2.51 -1.38 -1.96
N ILE A 100 1.95 -0.61 -2.90
CA ILE A 100 0.82 -1.05 -3.73
C ILE A 100 1.21 -2.25 -4.58
N ALA A 101 2.39 -2.26 -5.20
CA ALA A 101 2.87 -3.36 -6.02
C ALA A 101 2.97 -4.66 -5.21
N LEU A 102 3.58 -4.60 -4.02
CA LEU A 102 3.71 -5.76 -3.13
C LEU A 102 2.36 -6.25 -2.61
N ALA A 103 1.48 -5.33 -2.18
CA ALA A 103 0.13 -5.67 -1.75
C ALA A 103 -0.67 -6.32 -2.87
N TYR A 104 -0.63 -5.76 -4.09
CA TYR A 104 -1.27 -6.32 -5.27
C TYR A 104 -0.74 -7.72 -5.58
N PHE A 105 0.58 -7.91 -5.56
CA PHE A 105 1.21 -9.19 -5.82
C PHE A 105 0.71 -10.26 -4.86
N LEU A 106 0.87 -10.04 -3.55
CA LEU A 106 0.45 -11.00 -2.52
C LEU A 106 -1.06 -11.26 -2.55
N ALA A 107 -1.87 -10.19 -2.65
CA ALA A 107 -3.32 -10.32 -2.73
C ALA A 107 -3.77 -11.12 -3.97
N SER A 108 -3.12 -10.91 -5.12
CA SER A 108 -3.42 -11.65 -6.35
C SER A 108 -3.21 -13.16 -6.15
N PHE A 109 -2.12 -13.58 -5.49
CA PHE A 109 -1.89 -15.00 -5.20
C PHE A 109 -2.90 -15.58 -4.24
N ILE A 110 -3.27 -14.84 -3.20
CA ILE A 110 -4.26 -15.28 -2.23
C ILE A 110 -5.62 -15.47 -2.92
N VAL A 111 -6.06 -14.48 -3.71
CA VAL A 111 -7.34 -14.52 -4.43
C VAL A 111 -7.40 -15.66 -5.46
N LEU A 112 -6.28 -15.96 -6.14
CA LEU A 112 -6.24 -17.06 -7.11
C LEU A 112 -6.34 -18.45 -6.49
N ARG A 113 -5.99 -18.60 -5.20
CA ARG A 113 -5.93 -19.90 -4.52
C ARG A 113 -7.01 -20.09 -3.45
N SER A 114 -7.74 -19.03 -3.10
CA SER A 114 -8.62 -19.02 -1.93
C SER A 114 -10.05 -18.70 -2.30
N ASP A 115 -10.98 -19.44 -1.69
CA ASP A 115 -12.40 -19.10 -1.71
C ASP A 115 -12.69 -17.86 -0.86
N VAL A 116 -13.88 -17.27 -1.05
CA VAL A 116 -14.35 -16.09 -0.31
C VAL A 116 -14.27 -16.30 1.22
N LYS A 117 -14.64 -17.50 1.71
CA LYS A 117 -14.55 -17.84 3.14
C LYS A 117 -13.10 -17.81 3.65
N SER A 118 -12.17 -18.34 2.85
CA SER A 118 -10.74 -18.34 3.18
C SER A 118 -10.14 -16.94 3.11
N LEU A 119 -10.55 -16.11 2.14
CA LEU A 119 -10.15 -14.71 2.04
C LEU A 119 -10.54 -13.91 3.28
N VAL A 120 -11.78 -14.06 3.76
CA VAL A 120 -12.24 -13.40 4.99
C VAL A 120 -11.41 -13.87 6.19
N LYS A 121 -11.19 -15.18 6.35
CA LYS A 121 -10.35 -15.72 7.43
C LYS A 121 -8.93 -15.17 7.39
N ILE A 122 -8.28 -15.18 6.23
CA ILE A 122 -6.91 -14.66 6.06
C ILE A 122 -6.85 -13.18 6.40
N SER A 123 -7.86 -12.40 5.99
CA SER A 123 -7.92 -10.96 6.28
C SER A 123 -8.03 -10.69 7.78
N PHE A 124 -8.89 -11.44 8.48
CA PHE A 124 -9.01 -11.36 9.95
C PHE A 124 -7.71 -11.77 10.65
N ILE A 125 -7.07 -12.86 10.21
CA ILE A 125 -5.80 -13.33 10.77
C ILE A 125 -4.70 -12.29 10.57
N LEU A 126 -4.62 -11.65 9.40
CA LEU A 126 -3.63 -10.61 9.13
C LEU A 126 -3.86 -9.37 10.01
N LEU A 127 -5.12 -8.93 10.16
CA LEU A 127 -5.45 -7.76 11.00
C LEU A 127 -5.18 -8.02 12.48
N ILE A 128 -5.69 -9.13 13.01
CA ILE A 128 -5.49 -9.50 14.42
C ILE A 128 -4.02 -9.81 14.69
N GLY A 129 -3.36 -10.54 13.79
CA GLY A 129 -1.94 -10.86 13.90
C GLY A 129 -1.07 -9.61 13.91
N TYR A 130 -1.35 -8.65 13.03
CA TYR A 130 -0.65 -7.36 13.04
C TYR A 130 -0.88 -6.59 14.35
N TRP A 131 -2.12 -6.54 14.83
CA TRP A 131 -2.45 -5.89 16.10
C TRP A 131 -1.72 -6.52 17.29
N ILE A 132 -1.70 -7.86 17.37
CA ILE A 132 -0.96 -8.60 18.41
C ILE A 132 0.54 -8.31 18.33
N LEU A 133 1.12 -8.27 17.13
CA LEU A 133 2.55 -7.98 16.96
C LEU A 133 2.90 -6.57 17.45
N LEU A 134 2.07 -5.57 17.15
CA LEU A 134 2.26 -4.20 17.66
C LEU A 134 2.18 -4.17 19.19
N MET A 135 1.15 -4.78 19.77
CA MET A 135 0.96 -4.82 21.22
C MET A 135 2.10 -5.55 21.93
N ALA A 136 2.55 -6.68 21.38
CA ALA A 136 3.68 -7.41 21.92
C ALA A 136 4.95 -6.57 21.88
N TYR A 137 5.22 -5.89 20.75
CA TYR A 137 6.39 -5.02 20.65
C TYR A 137 6.35 -3.86 21.65
N GLY A 138 5.20 -3.20 21.81
CA GLY A 138 5.03 -2.15 22.84
C GLY A 138 5.28 -2.68 24.25
N TRP A 139 4.76 -3.86 24.57
CA TRP A 139 4.99 -4.51 25.85
C TRP A 139 6.47 -4.83 26.10
N PHE A 140 7.19 -5.37 25.10
CA PHE A 140 8.61 -5.72 25.24
C PHE A 140 9.54 -4.51 25.32
N SER A 141 9.21 -3.42 24.62
CA SER A 141 10.03 -2.21 24.55
C SER A 141 9.71 -1.19 25.65
N GLY A 142 8.60 -1.34 26.36
CA GLY A 142 8.11 -0.38 27.34
C GLY A 142 7.68 0.96 26.73
N GLN A 143 7.60 1.03 25.40
CA GLN A 143 7.06 2.17 24.66
C GLN A 143 5.58 1.93 24.41
N ASP A 144 4.78 3.00 24.46
CA ASP A 144 3.39 2.89 24.03
C ASP A 144 3.39 2.49 22.55
N PRO A 145 2.82 1.32 22.17
CA PRO A 145 2.76 0.88 20.78
C PRO A 145 1.96 1.84 19.89
N TYR A 146 1.28 2.80 20.51
CA TYR A 146 0.51 3.86 19.88
C TYR A 146 0.97 5.26 20.29
N ALA A 147 2.22 5.49 20.69
CA ALA A 147 2.79 6.84 20.83
C ALA A 147 3.65 7.26 19.64
#